data_AF-A0A059F201-F1
#
_entry.id   AF-A0A059F201-F1
#
_cell.length_a   1.000
_cell.length_b   1.000
_cell.length_c   1.000
_cell.angle_alpha   90.00
_cell.angle_beta   90.00
_cell.angle_gamma   90.00
#
_symmetry.space_group_name_H-M   'P 1'
#
loop_
_entity.id
_entity.type
_entity.pdbx_description
1 polymer ?
#
loop_
_entity_poly.entity_id
_entity_poly.type
_entity_poly.pdbx_seq_one_letter_code
_entity_poly.pdbx_strand_id
1 'polypeptide(L)'
;MYSFPIILSMILINFTSYRCSTLTSKNKSVKKCRNKFNFYNRIKSFSKVNVHKYLELGFSMELYFFYFDLTYKEIDFYKNYKSKEIISNLDDHLKIVRRKYKSFGKDKRIKREEKIRFVCTWFDKIVNKRKKTNIEKIVCEVLKLLPTEMTLNFFFYTYHTKTNIKKAFKKSLTNNT
;
A
#
# COMPACT_ATOMS: atom_id res chain seq x y z
N MET A 1 -0.85 27.60 -21.27
CA MET A 1 -1.33 26.82 -20.11
C MET A 1 -2.11 25.58 -20.56
N TYR A 2 -1.46 24.61 -21.22
CA TYR A 2 -2.08 23.33 -21.63
C TYR A 2 -1.18 22.10 -21.39
N SER A 3 -0.01 22.28 -20.77
CA SER A 3 0.96 21.21 -20.56
C SER A 3 0.60 20.29 -19.39
N PHE A 4 -0.10 20.77 -18.36
CA PHE A 4 -0.43 19.97 -17.18
C PHE A 4 -1.44 18.82 -17.46
N PRO A 5 -2.54 19.03 -18.22
CA PRO A 5 -3.45 17.95 -18.58
C PRO A 5 -2.81 16.89 -19.47
N ILE A 6 -1.90 17.30 -20.37
CA ILE A 6 -1.20 16.42 -21.31
C ILE A 6 -0.16 15.56 -20.59
N ILE A 7 0.58 16.14 -19.63
CA ILE A 7 1.52 15.39 -18.79
C ILE A 7 0.76 14.39 -17.90
N LEU A 8 -0.37 14.79 -17.32
CA LEU A 8 -1.19 13.92 -16.48
C LEU A 8 -1.78 12.75 -17.29
N SER A 9 -2.29 13.01 -18.50
CA SER A 9 -2.82 11.97 -19.38
C SER A 9 -1.72 11.06 -19.92
N MET A 10 -0.52 11.58 -20.24
CA MET A 10 0.63 10.75 -20.60
C MET A 10 1.13 9.87 -19.44
N ILE A 11 1.14 10.38 -18.21
CA ILE A 11 1.45 9.58 -17.01
C ILE A 11 0.39 8.49 -16.84
N LEU A 12 -0.90 8.83 -16.96
CA LEU A 12 -2.00 7.87 -16.87
C LEU A 12 -1.94 6.79 -17.95
N ILE A 13 -1.64 7.14 -19.21
CA ILE A 13 -1.56 6.21 -20.35
C ILE A 13 -0.33 5.29 -20.23
N ASN A 14 0.84 5.83 -19.89
CA ASN A 14 2.02 4.99 -19.65
C ASN A 14 1.83 4.07 -18.44
N PHE A 15 1.11 4.54 -17.43
CA PHE A 15 0.81 3.76 -16.24
C PHE A 15 -0.21 2.65 -16.49
N THR A 16 -1.31 2.94 -17.21
CA THR A 16 -2.29 1.92 -17.60
C THR A 16 -1.70 0.91 -18.58
N SER A 17 -0.86 1.33 -19.53
CA SER A 17 -0.15 0.42 -20.44
C SER A 17 0.85 -0.49 -19.71
N TYR A 18 1.63 0.05 -18.76
CA TYR A 18 2.55 -0.75 -17.94
C TYR A 18 1.82 -1.68 -16.98
N ARG A 19 0.67 -1.27 -16.40
CA ARG A 19 -0.17 -2.15 -15.58
C ARG A 19 -0.86 -3.22 -16.42
N CYS A 20 -1.44 -2.88 -17.56
CA CYS A 20 -2.08 -3.84 -18.47
C CYS A 20 -1.07 -4.87 -18.98
N SER A 21 0.16 -4.48 -19.32
CA SER A 21 1.21 -5.43 -19.72
C SER A 21 1.69 -6.33 -18.58
N THR A 22 1.80 -5.81 -17.35
CA THR A 22 2.12 -6.65 -16.17
C THR A 22 0.96 -7.55 -15.74
N LEU A 23 -0.30 -7.16 -15.97
CA LEU A 23 -1.49 -7.98 -15.73
C LEU A 23 -1.68 -9.06 -16.79
N THR A 24 -1.51 -8.72 -18.07
CA THR A 24 -1.61 -9.68 -19.19
C THR A 24 -0.44 -10.67 -19.22
N SER A 25 0.78 -10.27 -18.86
CA SER A 25 1.91 -11.21 -18.71
C SER A 25 1.78 -12.13 -17.50
N LYS A 26 1.22 -11.65 -16.38
CA LYS A 26 0.93 -12.50 -15.21
C LYS A 26 -0.23 -13.46 -15.44
N ASN A 27 -1.23 -13.10 -16.25
CA ASN A 27 -2.35 -13.98 -16.59
C ASN A 27 -1.94 -15.18 -17.45
N LYS A 28 -0.80 -15.13 -18.16
CA LYS A 28 -0.28 -16.29 -18.91
C LYS A 28 0.41 -17.35 -18.03
N SER A 29 0.60 -17.12 -16.73
CA SER A 29 1.20 -18.14 -15.85
C SER A 29 0.76 -18.08 -14.37
N VAL A 30 -0.55 -17.97 -14.09
CA VAL A 30 -1.05 -18.31 -12.73
C VAL A 30 -1.30 -19.82 -12.60
N LYS A 31 -0.32 -20.63 -13.00
CA LYS A 31 -0.21 -22.04 -12.58
C LYS A 31 1.04 -22.15 -11.70
N LYS A 32 0.78 -22.35 -10.40
CA LYS A 32 1.71 -22.57 -9.27
C LYS A 32 2.46 -21.32 -8.73
N CYS A 33 1.84 -20.63 -7.77
CA CYS A 33 2.58 -19.95 -6.71
C CYS A 33 2.29 -20.62 -5.37
N ARG A 34 3.05 -21.67 -5.03
CA ARG A 34 3.06 -22.31 -3.70
C ARG A 34 3.84 -21.50 -2.64
N ASN A 35 4.44 -20.37 -3.02
CA ASN A 35 5.26 -19.57 -2.10
C ASN A 35 4.39 -18.55 -1.36
N LYS A 36 4.55 -18.49 -0.03
CA LYS A 36 3.94 -17.44 0.81
C LYS A 36 4.36 -16.07 0.27
N PHE A 37 3.42 -15.12 0.29
CA PHE A 37 3.72 -13.75 -0.11
C PHE A 37 4.81 -13.18 0.80
N ASN A 38 5.76 -12.44 0.22
CA ASN A 38 6.84 -11.80 0.96
C ASN A 38 7.02 -10.36 0.45
N PHE A 39 6.69 -9.38 1.29
CA PHE A 39 6.83 -7.95 1.00
C PHE A 39 8.29 -7.58 0.76
N TYR A 40 9.20 -8.06 1.60
CA TYR A 40 10.61 -7.67 1.54
C TYR A 40 11.25 -8.02 0.19
N ASN A 41 10.99 -9.24 -0.31
CA ASN A 41 11.53 -9.71 -1.58
C ASN A 41 10.94 -8.99 -2.80
N ARG A 42 9.85 -8.24 -2.64
CA ARG A 42 9.21 -7.46 -3.70
C ARG A 42 9.66 -6.01 -3.76
N ILE A 43 10.47 -5.56 -2.81
CA ILE A 43 11.08 -4.23 -2.83
C ILE A 43 12.01 -4.17 -4.04
N LYS A 44 11.69 -3.32 -5.02
CA LYS A 44 12.57 -3.04 -6.16
C LYS A 44 13.69 -2.09 -5.78
N SER A 45 13.45 -1.20 -4.80
CA SER A 45 14.44 -0.21 -4.37
C SER A 45 14.23 0.22 -2.93
N PHE A 46 15.18 -0.12 -2.05
CA PHE A 46 15.17 0.28 -0.65
C PHE A 46 15.32 1.80 -0.46
N SER A 47 16.02 2.48 -1.39
CA SER A 47 16.19 3.94 -1.34
C SER A 47 14.88 4.69 -1.52
N LYS A 48 13.86 4.09 -2.17
CA LYS A 48 12.51 4.65 -2.33
C LYS A 48 11.63 4.54 -1.09
N VAL A 49 12.08 3.86 -0.03
CA VAL A 49 11.29 3.67 1.21
C VAL A 49 11.71 4.66 2.30
N ASN A 50 10.85 5.64 2.59
CA ASN A 50 11.09 6.74 3.51
C ASN A 50 10.80 6.34 4.96
N VAL A 51 11.83 5.84 5.64
CA VAL A 51 11.75 5.35 7.03
C VAL A 51 11.84 6.49 8.06
N HIS A 52 12.40 7.63 7.70
CA HIS A 52 12.66 8.75 8.61
C HIS A 52 11.57 9.82 8.53
N LYS A 53 11.42 10.57 9.63
CA LYS A 53 10.49 11.69 9.74
C LYS A 53 11.05 12.85 8.90
N TYR A 54 10.34 13.22 7.84
CA TYR A 54 10.64 14.33 6.93
C TYR A 54 12.03 14.29 6.25
N LEU A 55 12.17 13.44 5.23
CA LEU A 55 13.07 13.75 4.12
C LEU A 55 12.20 13.98 2.89
N GLU A 56 12.08 15.26 2.54
CA GLU A 56 11.68 15.86 1.26
C GLU A 56 10.93 14.93 0.29
N LEU A 57 9.59 15.01 0.39
CA LEU A 57 8.58 14.87 -0.66
C LEU A 57 8.77 13.79 -1.73
N GLY A 58 8.02 12.70 -1.55
CA GLY A 58 7.62 11.81 -2.66
C GLY A 58 6.38 10.97 -2.38
N PHE A 59 5.81 11.06 -1.17
CA PHE A 59 4.63 10.30 -0.77
C PHE A 59 3.43 11.21 -0.55
N SER A 60 2.39 11.01 -1.36
CA SER A 60 1.07 11.62 -1.15
C SER A 60 0.11 10.55 -0.61
N MET A 61 -0.51 10.85 0.53
CA MET A 61 -1.53 9.98 1.11
C MET A 61 -2.78 9.91 0.20
N GLU A 62 -3.12 11.02 -0.45
CA GLU A 62 -4.21 11.08 -1.42
C GLU A 62 -3.92 10.19 -2.62
N LEU A 63 -2.68 10.21 -3.12
CA LEU A 63 -2.24 9.33 -4.20
C LEU A 63 -2.31 7.85 -3.78
N TYR A 64 -1.88 7.52 -2.55
CA TYR A 64 -2.04 6.17 -2.03
C TYR A 64 -3.51 5.74 -1.98
N PHE A 65 -4.40 6.58 -1.48
CA PHE A 65 -5.82 6.29 -1.42
C PHE A 65 -6.45 6.14 -2.80
N PHE A 66 -6.05 6.95 -3.76
CA PHE A 66 -6.47 6.81 -5.15
C PHE A 66 -6.05 5.45 -5.74
N TYR A 67 -4.77 5.06 -5.59
CA TYR A 67 -4.30 3.75 -6.06
C TYR A 67 -4.95 2.59 -5.32
N PHE A 68 -5.20 2.75 -4.02
CA PHE A 68 -5.90 1.76 -3.22
C PHE A 68 -7.31 1.53 -3.74
N ASP A 69 -8.06 2.62 -3.99
CA ASP A 69 -9.45 2.55 -4.48
C ASP A 69 -9.53 2.00 -5.90
N LEU A 70 -8.62 2.41 -6.80
CA LEU A 70 -8.52 1.81 -8.14
C LEU A 70 -8.22 0.31 -8.08
N THR A 71 -7.22 -0.09 -7.30
CA THR A 71 -6.84 -1.50 -7.16
C THR A 71 -7.98 -2.30 -6.54
N TYR A 72 -8.73 -1.73 -5.59
CA TYR A 72 -9.91 -2.35 -5.02
C TYR A 72 -11.02 -2.57 -6.07
N LYS A 73 -11.34 -1.53 -6.86
CA LYS A 73 -12.37 -1.60 -7.92
C LYS A 73 -12.06 -2.63 -9.00
N GLU A 74 -10.79 -2.90 -9.27
CA GLU A 74 -10.33 -3.93 -10.22
C GLU A 74 -10.50 -5.37 -9.69
N ILE A 75 -10.66 -5.57 -8.37
CA ILE A 75 -10.88 -6.90 -7.79
C ILE A 75 -12.38 -7.22 -7.89
N ASP A 76 -12.81 -7.68 -9.07
CA ASP A 76 -14.20 -7.89 -9.49
C ASP A 76 -15.07 -8.73 -8.53
N PHE A 77 -14.43 -9.51 -7.65
CA PHE A 77 -15.11 -10.50 -6.79
C PHE A 77 -15.76 -9.93 -5.51
N TYR A 78 -15.54 -8.65 -5.16
CA TYR A 78 -15.89 -8.13 -3.82
C TYR A 78 -16.66 -6.80 -3.79
N LYS A 79 -17.49 -6.50 -4.81
CA LYS A 79 -18.28 -5.25 -4.93
C LYS A 79 -19.29 -4.97 -3.79
N ASN A 80 -19.39 -5.83 -2.78
CA ASN A 80 -20.35 -5.71 -1.67
C ASN A 80 -19.85 -4.82 -0.51
N TYR A 81 -18.59 -4.40 -0.48
CA TYR A 81 -18.03 -3.61 0.62
C TYR A 81 -17.73 -2.18 0.18
N LYS A 82 -17.96 -1.21 1.08
CA LYS A 82 -17.56 0.19 0.79
C LYS A 82 -16.05 0.33 1.00
N SER A 83 -15.34 1.06 0.13
CA SER A 83 -13.88 1.29 0.26
C SER A 83 -13.47 1.78 1.66
N LYS A 84 -14.37 2.53 2.33
CA LYS A 84 -14.20 3.00 3.71
C LYS A 84 -14.06 1.87 4.75
N GLU A 85 -14.81 0.78 4.60
CA GLU A 85 -14.78 -0.36 5.53
C GLU A 85 -13.46 -1.12 5.40
N ILE A 86 -12.99 -1.29 4.17
CA ILE A 86 -11.72 -1.94 3.84
C ILE A 86 -10.55 -1.12 4.41
N ILE A 87 -10.55 0.19 4.21
CA ILE A 87 -9.54 1.08 4.78
C ILE A 87 -9.61 1.13 6.32
N SER A 88 -10.80 1.07 6.90
CA SER A 88 -10.95 0.99 8.36
C SER A 88 -10.30 -0.28 8.91
N ASN A 89 -10.54 -1.42 8.27
CA ASN A 89 -9.95 -2.70 8.66
C ASN A 89 -8.41 -2.67 8.51
N LEU A 90 -7.89 -2.10 7.43
CA LEU A 90 -6.46 -1.89 7.25
C LEU A 90 -5.86 -1.03 8.38
N ASP A 91 -6.47 0.11 8.73
CA ASP A 91 -5.98 0.98 9.80
C ASP A 91 -5.92 0.26 11.16
N ASP A 92 -6.89 -0.62 11.44
CA ASP A 92 -6.88 -1.39 12.69
C ASP A 92 -5.71 -2.39 12.76
N HIS A 93 -5.37 -3.03 11.64
CA HIS A 93 -4.13 -3.81 11.54
C HIS A 93 -2.88 -2.91 11.70
N LEU A 94 -2.84 -1.75 11.04
CA LEU A 94 -1.70 -0.84 11.11
C LEU A 94 -1.49 -0.26 12.51
N LYS A 95 -2.55 -0.03 13.30
CA LYS A 95 -2.42 0.39 14.71
C LYS A 95 -1.62 -0.62 15.52
N ILE A 96 -1.85 -1.91 15.33
CA ILE A 96 -1.09 -2.98 16.00
C ILE A 96 0.37 -2.92 15.59
N VAL A 97 0.64 -2.78 14.29
CA VAL A 97 2.02 -2.68 13.76
C VAL A 97 2.72 -1.44 14.30
N ARG A 98 2.06 -0.27 14.31
CA ARG A 98 2.61 0.99 14.85
C ARG A 98 2.98 0.86 16.33
N ARG A 99 2.15 0.21 17.15
CA ARG A 99 2.45 -0.03 18.58
C ARG A 99 3.74 -0.85 18.74
N LYS A 100 3.89 -1.92 17.96
CA LYS A 100 5.09 -2.78 17.99
C LYS A 100 6.32 -2.11 17.38
N TYR A 101 6.12 -1.29 16.34
CA TYR A 101 7.19 -0.49 15.76
C TYR A 101 7.66 0.60 16.71
N LYS A 102 6.78 1.16 17.55
CA LYS A 102 7.17 2.18 18.54
C LYS A 102 8.20 1.68 19.55
N SER A 103 8.07 0.44 20.04
CA SER A 103 9.08 -0.14 20.94
C SER A 103 10.39 -0.41 20.20
N PHE A 104 10.31 -0.97 18.99
CA PHE A 104 11.46 -1.25 18.14
C PHE A 104 12.22 0.02 17.71
N GLY A 105 11.52 1.03 17.19
CA GLY A 105 12.09 2.25 16.65
C GLY A 105 12.63 3.25 17.68
N LYS A 106 12.52 2.97 18.98
CA LYS A 106 13.20 3.75 20.03
C LYS A 106 14.72 3.59 19.98
N ASP A 107 15.20 2.45 19.49
CA ASP A 107 16.62 2.22 19.32
C ASP A 107 17.13 2.91 18.04
N LYS A 108 17.98 3.93 18.24
CA LYS A 108 18.58 4.71 17.16
C LYS A 108 19.66 3.93 16.40
N ARG A 109 20.21 2.85 16.97
CA ARG A 109 21.28 2.03 16.36
C ARG A 109 20.76 1.14 15.24
N ILE A 110 19.46 0.87 15.21
CA ILE A 110 18.81 0.01 14.23
C ILE A 110 18.88 0.64 12.84
N LYS A 111 19.43 -0.13 11.89
CA LYS A 111 19.64 0.29 10.51
C LYS A 111 18.31 0.48 9.76
N ARG A 112 18.32 1.29 8.71
CA ARG A 112 17.15 1.56 7.84
C ARG A 112 16.52 0.26 7.32
N GLU A 113 17.34 -0.65 6.84
CA GLU A 113 16.89 -1.91 6.24
C GLU A 113 16.20 -2.82 7.27
N GLU A 114 16.68 -2.85 8.51
CA GLU A 114 16.06 -3.63 9.60
C GLU A 114 14.68 -3.08 9.96
N LYS A 115 14.52 -1.74 9.97
CA LYS A 115 13.21 -1.09 10.13
C LYS A 115 12.24 -1.47 9.02
N ILE A 116 12.72 -1.52 7.77
CA ILE A 116 11.93 -1.96 6.62
C ILE A 116 11.55 -3.42 6.77
N ARG A 117 12.51 -4.30 7.04
CA ARG A 117 12.31 -5.74 7.22
C ARG A 117 11.30 -6.04 8.31
N PHE A 118 11.37 -5.32 9.43
CA PHE A 118 10.40 -5.44 10.53
C PHE A 118 8.97 -5.17 10.03
N VAL A 119 8.77 -4.05 9.33
CA VAL A 119 7.45 -3.66 8.82
C VAL A 119 6.95 -4.64 7.74
N CYS A 120 7.82 -5.06 6.82
CA CYS A 120 7.51 -6.10 5.83
C CYS A 120 7.01 -7.38 6.49
N THR A 121 7.70 -7.85 7.54
CA THR A 121 7.30 -9.05 8.30
C THR A 121 5.89 -8.93 8.88
N TRP A 122 5.48 -7.74 9.31
CA TRP A 122 4.13 -7.50 9.80
C TRP A 122 3.09 -7.52 8.69
N PHE A 123 3.39 -6.91 7.54
CA PHE A 123 2.50 -7.00 6.38
C PHE A 123 2.39 -8.43 5.84
N ASP A 124 3.47 -9.21 5.85
CA ASP A 124 3.44 -10.63 5.50
C ASP A 124 2.53 -11.42 6.43
N LYS A 125 2.50 -11.10 7.73
CA LYS A 125 1.57 -11.73 8.68
C LYS A 125 0.11 -11.39 8.36
N ILE A 126 -0.18 -10.18 7.91
CA ILE A 126 -1.53 -9.77 7.47
C ILE A 126 -1.91 -10.57 6.22
N VAL A 127 -1.08 -10.51 5.17
CA VAL A 127 -1.38 -11.14 3.87
C VAL A 127 -1.42 -12.66 3.93
N ASN A 128 -0.55 -13.29 4.72
CA ASN A 128 -0.46 -14.75 4.82
C ASN A 128 -1.30 -15.35 5.96
N LYS A 129 -2.13 -14.55 6.66
CA LYS A 129 -3.02 -15.04 7.72
C LYS A 129 -3.87 -16.22 7.23
N ARG A 130 -3.86 -17.37 7.91
CA ARG A 130 -4.58 -18.59 7.44
C ARG A 130 -6.10 -18.40 7.38
N LYS A 131 -6.69 -17.89 8.48
CA LYS A 131 -8.13 -17.60 8.58
C LYS A 131 -8.34 -16.10 8.39
N LYS A 132 -9.10 -15.73 7.34
CA LYS A 132 -9.39 -14.34 6.99
C LYS A 132 -10.89 -14.12 6.90
N THR A 133 -11.39 -13.02 7.47
CA THR A 133 -12.75 -12.53 7.15
C THR A 133 -12.82 -12.09 5.69
N ASN A 134 -14.02 -11.88 5.16
CA ASN A 134 -14.17 -11.42 3.77
C ASN A 134 -13.48 -10.07 3.53
N ILE A 135 -13.60 -9.12 4.46
CA ILE A 135 -12.90 -7.83 4.38
C ILE A 135 -11.37 -8.03 4.44
N GLU A 136 -10.88 -8.90 5.32
CA GLU A 136 -9.44 -9.20 5.39
C GLU A 136 -8.93 -9.82 4.08
N LYS A 137 -9.72 -10.68 3.40
CA LYS A 137 -9.36 -11.21 2.08
C LYS A 137 -9.17 -10.07 1.07
N ILE A 138 -10.09 -9.11 1.03
CA ILE A 138 -10.01 -7.95 0.14
C ILE A 138 -8.76 -7.12 0.43
N VAL A 139 -8.54 -6.77 1.70
CA VAL A 139 -7.33 -6.04 2.12
C VAL A 139 -6.08 -6.77 1.65
N CYS A 140 -6.04 -8.10 1.81
CA CYS A 140 -4.90 -8.89 1.39
C CYS A 140 -4.70 -8.88 -0.14
N GLU A 141 -5.75 -8.99 -0.93
CA GLU A 141 -5.65 -8.90 -2.39
C GLU A 141 -5.18 -7.51 -2.85
N VAL A 142 -5.73 -6.44 -2.28
CA VAL A 142 -5.27 -5.07 -2.57
C VAL A 142 -3.78 -4.91 -2.22
N LEU A 143 -3.37 -5.35 -1.04
CA LEU A 143 -1.97 -5.30 -0.58
C LEU A 143 -1.03 -6.14 -1.46
N LYS A 144 -1.50 -7.26 -2.04
CA LYS A 144 -0.71 -8.05 -2.98
C LYS A 144 -0.49 -7.33 -4.30
N LEU A 145 -1.45 -6.54 -4.75
CA LEU A 145 -1.39 -5.85 -6.05
C LEU A 145 -0.69 -4.48 -5.96
N LEU A 146 -0.78 -3.80 -4.83
CA LEU A 146 -0.13 -2.50 -4.64
C LEU A 146 1.41 -2.59 -4.71
N PRO A 147 2.09 -1.53 -5.19
CA PRO A 147 3.53 -1.40 -5.06
C PRO A 147 3.95 -1.48 -3.58
N THR A 148 4.97 -2.28 -3.29
CA THR A 148 5.40 -2.54 -1.92
C THR A 148 5.97 -1.28 -1.27
N GLU A 149 6.81 -0.53 -1.98
CA GLU A 149 7.42 0.70 -1.50
C GLU A 149 6.37 1.74 -1.14
N MET A 150 5.29 1.84 -1.93
CA MET A 150 4.18 2.74 -1.66
C MET A 150 3.44 2.35 -0.38
N THR A 151 3.21 1.05 -0.16
CA THR A 151 2.57 0.52 1.06
C THR A 151 3.44 0.77 2.30
N LEU A 152 4.76 0.59 2.18
CA LEU A 152 5.71 0.86 3.25
C LEU A 152 5.79 2.36 3.57
N ASN A 153 5.82 3.21 2.53
CA ASN A 153 5.80 4.66 2.69
C ASN A 153 4.52 5.15 3.37
N PHE A 154 3.37 4.56 3.04
CA PHE A 154 2.12 4.84 3.75
C PHE A 154 2.20 4.50 5.24
N PHE A 155 2.78 3.34 5.58
CA PHE A 155 3.00 2.98 6.99
C PHE A 155 3.89 3.99 7.70
N PHE A 156 5.10 4.27 7.18
CA PHE A 156 6.04 5.16 7.83
C PHE A 156 5.51 6.59 7.93
N TYR A 157 4.86 7.09 6.87
CA TYR A 157 4.21 8.40 6.89
C TYR A 157 3.19 8.47 8.03
N THR A 158 2.22 7.56 8.05
CA THR A 158 1.14 7.58 9.07
C THR A 158 1.66 7.37 10.48
N TYR A 159 2.74 6.61 10.65
CA TYR A 159 3.41 6.45 11.94
C TYR A 159 4.03 7.78 12.43
N HIS A 160 4.77 8.48 11.57
CA HIS A 160 5.49 9.70 11.94
C HIS A 160 4.58 10.90 12.13
N THR A 161 3.56 11.05 11.28
CA THR A 161 2.62 12.18 11.32
C THR A 161 1.46 11.95 12.27
N LYS A 162 1.27 10.72 12.78
CA LYS A 162 0.10 10.31 13.56
C LYS A 162 -1.22 10.62 12.85
N THR A 163 -1.23 10.66 11.52
CA THR A 163 -2.42 11.01 10.74
C THR A 163 -3.54 10.02 10.98
N ASN A 164 -4.76 10.53 11.20
CA ASN A 164 -5.96 9.72 11.22
C ASN A 164 -6.32 9.27 9.79
N ILE A 165 -6.00 8.02 9.45
CA ILE A 165 -6.25 7.44 8.13
C ILE A 165 -7.71 7.58 7.72
N LYS A 166 -8.65 7.29 8.63
CA LYS A 166 -10.09 7.29 8.31
C LYS A 166 -10.57 8.68 7.90
N LYS A 167 -10.13 9.72 8.63
CA LYS A 167 -10.45 11.12 8.32
C LYS A 167 -9.81 11.55 7.00
N ALA A 168 -8.55 11.19 6.78
CA ALA A 168 -7.83 11.53 5.55
C ALA A 168 -8.44 10.86 4.31
N PHE A 169 -8.85 9.59 4.41
CA PHE A 169 -9.51 8.86 3.33
C PHE A 169 -10.86 9.46 2.97
N LYS A 170 -11.65 9.87 3.98
CA LYS A 170 -12.93 10.56 3.72
C LYS A 170 -12.72 11.85 2.93
N LYS A 171 -11.69 12.63 3.28
CA LYS A 171 -11.34 13.89 2.59
C LYS A 171 -10.87 13.64 1.15
N SER A 172 -10.10 12.57 0.89
CA SER A 172 -9.65 12.27 -0.48
C SER A 172 -10.79 11.86 -1.41
N LEU A 173 -11.89 11.31 -0.88
CA LEU A 173 -13.06 10.97 -1.69
C LEU A 173 -13.91 12.20 -2.07
N THR A 174 -13.95 13.24 -1.23
CA THR A 174 -14.74 14.46 -1.49
C THR A 174 -14.05 15.44 -2.44
N ASN A 175 -12.74 15.34 -2.61
CA ASN A 175 -11.98 16.22 -3.50
C ASN A 175 -11.92 15.72 -4.95
N ASN A 176 -12.48 14.54 -5.24
CA ASN A 176 -12.49 13.89 -6.56
C ASN A 176 -13.92 13.81 -7.16
N THR A 177 -14.89 14.51 -6.56
CA THR A 177 -16.26 14.70 -7.04
C THR A 177 -16.48 16.18 -7.34
#